data_AF-A0A6I1W511-F1
#
_entry.id   AF-A0A6I1W511-F1
#
_cell.length_a   1.000
_cell.length_b   1.000
_cell.length_c   1.000
_cell.angle_alpha   90.00
_cell.angle_beta   90.00
_cell.angle_gamma   90.00
#
_symmetry.space_group_name_H-M   'P 1'
#
loop_
_entity.id
_entity.type
_entity.pdbx_description
1 polymer ?
#
loop_
_entity_poly.entity_id
_entity_poly.type
_entity_poly.pdbx_seq_one_letter_code
_entity_poly.pdbx_strand_id
1 'polypeptide(L)'
;MIRKRLSTQKSRSGVYKASKYFHKDEGCVLFESNIYTPMNSSKRQIANAIATSIENDVAVRTKGRKQSVRSQHDMVSFHTNDNVTPEQAKQIVKELYEQTHNLSNRKYALGVHIDTDEVHVHIVWALKDFNGKC
;
A
#
# COMPACT_ATOMS: atom_id res chain seq x y z
N MET A 1 0.66 14.97 -11.88
CA MET A 1 0.42 13.63 -11.27
C MET A 1 0.36 12.51 -12.31
N ILE A 2 1.29 11.56 -12.23
CA ILE A 2 1.35 10.34 -13.06
C ILE A 2 1.07 9.14 -12.16
N ARG A 3 0.10 8.29 -12.52
CA ARG A 3 -0.17 7.03 -11.82
C ARG A 3 0.46 5.87 -12.59
N LYS A 4 1.27 5.06 -11.92
CA LYS A 4 1.88 3.84 -12.46
C LYS A 4 1.54 2.65 -11.57
N ARG A 5 0.80 1.68 -12.13
CA ARG A 5 0.61 0.37 -11.50
C ARG A 5 1.89 -0.43 -11.62
N LEU A 6 2.48 -0.82 -10.48
CA LEU A 6 3.76 -1.51 -10.48
C LEU A 6 3.58 -3.02 -10.53
N SER A 7 2.69 -3.59 -9.71
CA SER A 7 2.50 -5.04 -9.68
C SER A 7 1.22 -5.49 -8.97
N THR A 8 0.82 -6.73 -9.25
CA THR A 8 -0.20 -7.47 -8.48
C THR A 8 0.46 -8.58 -7.69
N GLN A 9 0.06 -8.75 -6.42
CA GLN A 9 0.70 -9.73 -5.55
C GLN A 9 -0.22 -10.94 -5.38
N LYS A 10 0.20 -12.07 -5.93
CA LYS A 10 -0.52 -13.35 -5.89
C LYS A 10 -0.07 -14.25 -4.75
N SER A 11 0.82 -13.81 -3.87
CA SER A 11 1.29 -14.59 -2.72
C SER A 11 1.62 -13.67 -1.55
N ARG A 12 1.57 -14.18 -0.31
CA ARG A 12 2.09 -13.49 0.89
C ARG A 12 3.52 -12.99 0.69
N SER A 13 4.38 -13.79 0.05
CA SER A 13 5.76 -13.40 -0.26
C SER A 13 5.83 -12.21 -1.23
N GLY A 14 4.90 -12.11 -2.18
CA GLY A 14 4.77 -10.96 -3.07
C GLY A 14 4.36 -9.70 -2.31
N VAL A 15 3.37 -9.80 -1.41
CA VAL A 15 2.98 -8.68 -0.54
C VAL A 15 4.16 -8.23 0.31
N TYR A 16 4.87 -9.16 0.95
CA TYR A 16 6.05 -8.86 1.77
C TYR A 16 7.15 -8.13 0.97
N LYS A 17 7.45 -8.57 -0.25
CA LYS A 17 8.45 -7.92 -1.11
C LYS A 17 8.04 -6.50 -1.48
N ALA A 18 6.77 -6.29 -1.86
CA ALA A 18 6.24 -4.96 -2.17
C ALA A 18 6.29 -4.04 -0.94
N SER A 19 5.82 -4.53 0.22
CA SER A 19 5.88 -3.80 1.48
C SER A 19 7.31 -3.45 1.89
N LYS A 20 8.24 -4.40 1.83
CA LYS A 20 9.65 -4.14 2.13
C LYS A 20 10.27 -3.11 1.18
N TYR A 21 9.89 -3.13 -0.10
CA TYR A 21 10.43 -2.22 -1.11
C TYR A 21 10.15 -0.75 -0.76
N PHE A 22 8.89 -0.40 -0.50
CA PHE A 22 8.54 0.98 -0.18
C PHE A 22 8.85 1.40 1.27
N HIS A 23 9.43 0.51 2.07
CA HIS A 23 9.94 0.84 3.40
C HIS A 23 11.45 1.16 3.40
N LYS A 24 12.14 1.21 2.26
CA LYS A 24 13.60 1.46 2.20
C LYS A 24 14.01 2.74 2.96
N ASP A 25 15.18 2.66 3.62
CA ASP A 25 15.74 3.67 4.55
C ASP A 25 16.14 5.02 3.94
N GLU A 26 16.40 5.10 2.64
CA GLU A 26 17.00 6.31 2.08
C GLU A 26 15.99 7.30 1.50
N GLY A 27 14.76 6.86 1.20
CA GLY A 27 13.76 7.70 0.52
C GLY A 27 12.45 7.93 1.27
N CYS A 28 12.05 7.02 2.15
CA CYS A 28 10.72 7.05 2.77
C CYS A 28 10.64 8.07 3.90
N VAL A 29 10.01 9.22 3.64
CA VAL A 29 9.87 10.33 4.60
C VAL A 29 8.58 10.28 5.41
N LEU A 30 7.53 9.65 4.88
CA LEU A 30 6.26 9.46 5.58
C LEU A 30 5.75 8.04 5.37
N PHE A 31 5.17 7.47 6.42
CA PHE A 31 4.53 6.16 6.37
C PHE A 31 3.17 6.21 7.05
N GLU A 32 2.18 5.54 6.46
CA GLU A 32 0.85 5.39 7.05
C GLU A 32 0.26 4.02 6.71
N SER A 33 -0.46 3.42 7.65
CA SER A 33 -1.08 2.11 7.49
C SER A 33 -2.27 2.00 8.44
N ASN A 34 -3.35 1.36 7.97
CA ASN A 34 -4.45 0.95 8.86
C ASN A 34 -4.29 -0.50 9.36
N ILE A 35 -3.18 -1.15 9.01
CA ILE A 35 -2.79 -2.46 9.51
C ILE A 35 -1.99 -2.26 10.79
N TYR A 36 -2.40 -2.94 11.87
CA TYR A 36 -1.70 -2.92 13.15
C TYR A 36 -0.25 -3.40 12.99
N THR A 37 0.67 -2.58 13.48
CA THR A 37 2.09 -2.89 13.62
C THR A 37 2.55 -2.46 15.01
N PRO A 38 3.24 -3.32 15.79
CA PRO A 38 3.74 -2.93 17.10
C PRO A 38 4.62 -1.68 17.05
N MET A 39 4.58 -0.84 18.08
CA MET A 39 5.54 0.25 18.27
C MET A 39 6.97 -0.29 18.22
N ASN A 40 7.90 0.48 17.63
CA ASN A 40 9.30 0.10 17.44
C ASN A 40 9.53 -1.13 16.53
N SER A 41 8.55 -1.52 15.74
CA SER A 41 8.75 -2.56 14.73
C SER A 41 9.81 -2.13 13.71
N SER A 42 10.78 -3.00 13.47
CA SER A 42 11.66 -2.88 12.32
C SER A 42 10.85 -2.90 11.01
N LYS A 43 11.43 -2.36 9.94
CA LYS A 43 10.86 -2.39 8.58
C LYS A 43 10.49 -3.79 8.12
N ARG A 44 11.32 -4.78 8.50
CA ARG A 44 11.05 -6.19 8.23
C ARG A 44 9.82 -6.69 8.98
N GLN A 45 9.64 -6.29 10.24
CA GLN A 45 8.46 -6.64 11.04
C GLN A 45 7.20 -5.97 10.48
N ILE A 46 7.27 -4.69 10.10
CA ILE A 46 6.15 -3.96 9.47
C ILE A 46 5.74 -4.65 8.16
N ALA A 47 6.69 -4.89 7.25
CA ALA A 47 6.40 -5.57 5.99
C ALA A 47 5.81 -6.99 6.20
N ASN A 48 6.27 -7.69 7.24
CA ASN A 48 5.73 -9.00 7.60
C ASN A 48 4.31 -8.92 8.16
N ALA A 49 4.02 -7.92 8.98
CA ALA A 49 2.69 -7.67 9.53
C ALA A 49 1.68 -7.32 8.43
N ILE A 50 2.06 -6.45 7.50
CA ILE A 50 1.24 -6.11 6.31
C ILE A 50 0.93 -7.38 5.50
N ALA A 51 1.97 -8.13 5.13
CA ALA A 51 1.82 -9.35 4.34
C ALA A 51 0.93 -10.40 5.02
N THR A 52 1.10 -10.57 6.34
CA THR A 52 0.31 -11.55 7.11
C THR A 52 -1.13 -11.10 7.27
N SER A 53 -1.37 -9.81 7.54
CA SER A 53 -2.72 -9.28 7.69
C SER A 53 -3.53 -9.38 6.40
N ILE A 54 -2.93 -9.07 5.24
CA ILE A 54 -3.59 -9.22 3.93
C ILE A 54 -3.82 -10.70 3.57
N GLU A 55 -2.86 -11.60 3.89
CA GLU A 55 -3.03 -13.04 3.65
C GLU A 55 -4.22 -13.60 4.43
N ASN A 56 -4.40 -13.17 5.68
CA ASN A 56 -5.47 -13.63 6.54
C ASN A 56 -6.86 -13.34 5.95
N ASP A 57 -7.06 -12.20 5.29
CA ASP A 57 -8.35 -11.87 4.67
C ASP A 57 -8.70 -12.79 3.51
N VAL A 58 -7.68 -13.26 2.79
CA VAL A 58 -7.81 -14.20 1.67
C VAL A 58 -8.02 -15.63 2.17
N ALA A 59 -7.44 -16.00 3.31
CA ALA A 59 -7.56 -17.33 3.91
C ALA A 59 -8.98 -17.63 4.43
N VAL A 60 -9.74 -16.60 4.82
CA VAL A 60 -11.15 -16.75 5.23
C VAL A 60 -12.00 -17.10 4.01
N ARG A 61 -12.24 -18.40 3.84
CA ARG A 61 -13.12 -18.98 2.81
C ARG A 61 -14.57 -18.56 3.05
N THR A 62 -15.01 -17.51 2.38
CA THR A 62 -16.43 -17.33 2.07
C THR A 62 -16.75 -18.20 0.85
N LYS A 63 -17.86 -18.97 0.88
CA LYS A 63 -18.28 -19.88 -0.20
C LYS A 63 -18.17 -19.17 -1.57
N GLY A 64 -17.26 -19.61 -2.44
CA GLY A 64 -17.01 -18.94 -3.72
C GLY A 64 -15.63 -19.21 -4.33
N ARG A 65 -15.34 -18.53 -5.45
CA ARG A 65 -14.07 -18.64 -6.18
C ARG A 65 -12.91 -18.14 -5.32
N LYS A 66 -11.86 -18.95 -5.18
CA LYS A 66 -10.64 -18.59 -4.46
C LYS A 66 -10.03 -17.32 -5.08
N GLN A 67 -9.89 -16.27 -4.28
CA GLN A 67 -9.20 -15.06 -4.67
C GLN A 67 -7.73 -15.37 -4.98
N SER A 68 -7.30 -15.08 -6.22
CA SER A 68 -5.95 -15.39 -6.70
C SER A 68 -4.95 -14.25 -6.44
N VAL A 69 -5.45 -13.01 -6.36
CA VAL A 69 -4.66 -11.80 -6.13
C VAL A 69 -4.98 -11.25 -4.74
N ARG A 70 -3.96 -11.07 -3.90
CA ARG A 70 -4.11 -10.62 -2.50
C ARG A 70 -4.12 -9.10 -2.39
N SER A 71 -3.18 -8.45 -3.06
CA SER A 71 -3.04 -6.99 -3.07
C SER A 71 -2.67 -6.46 -4.45
N GLN A 72 -2.78 -5.15 -4.60
CA GLN A 72 -2.13 -4.39 -5.66
C GLN A 72 -1.07 -3.47 -5.06
N HIS A 73 -0.02 -3.21 -5.84
CA HIS A 73 1.02 -2.23 -5.53
C HIS A 73 1.05 -1.19 -6.64
N ASP A 74 0.72 0.04 -6.27
CA ASP A 74 0.71 1.18 -7.16
C ASP A 74 1.71 2.24 -6.69
N MET A 75 2.15 3.07 -7.63
CA MET A 75 2.95 4.25 -7.39
C MET A 75 2.24 5.45 -8.04
N VAL A 76 2.21 6.56 -7.32
CA VAL A 76 1.72 7.84 -7.84
C VAL A 76 2.84 8.85 -7.68
N SER A 77 3.31 9.41 -8.79
CA SER A 77 4.39 10.41 -8.81
C SER A 77 3.83 11.79 -9.16
N PHE A 78 4.43 12.81 -8.56
CA PHE A 78 4.10 14.21 -8.80
C PHE A 78 5.28 14.86 -9.51
N HIS A 79 4.99 15.59 -10.58
CA HIS A 79 6.04 16.24 -11.34
C HIS A 79 6.66 17.34 -10.47
N THR A 80 7.94 17.65 -10.63
CA THR A 80 8.64 18.69 -9.84
C THR A 80 7.90 20.04 -9.86
N ASN A 81 7.40 20.43 -11.03
CA ASN A 81 6.58 21.64 -11.22
C ASN A 81 5.24 21.64 -10.46
N ASP A 82 4.74 20.49 -9.98
CA ASP A 82 3.50 20.41 -9.20
C ASP A 82 3.68 21.05 -7.80
N ASN A 83 4.93 21.27 -7.33
CA ASN A 83 5.28 21.87 -6.02
C ASN A 83 4.54 21.23 -4.82
N VAL A 84 4.33 19.92 -4.86
CA VAL A 84 3.58 19.16 -3.86
C VAL A 84 4.49 18.72 -2.72
N THR A 85 4.13 19.02 -1.47
CA THR A 85 4.86 18.52 -0.30
C THR A 85 4.59 17.03 -0.05
N PRO A 86 5.44 16.29 0.67
CA PRO A 86 5.17 14.90 1.03
C PRO A 86 3.80 14.66 1.70
N GLU A 87 3.36 15.57 2.56
CA GLU A 87 2.07 15.51 3.25
C GLU A 87 0.90 15.71 2.28
N GLN A 88 1.04 16.66 1.36
CA GLN A 88 0.04 16.89 0.31
C GLN A 88 -0.03 15.70 -0.64
N ALA A 89 1.11 15.15 -1.06
CA ALA A 89 1.17 13.95 -1.89
C ALA A 89 0.44 12.77 -1.23
N LYS A 90 0.68 12.56 0.07
CA LYS A 90 -0.04 11.57 0.87
C LYS A 90 -1.55 11.80 0.84
N GLN A 91 -1.98 13.02 1.12
CA GLN A 91 -3.40 13.36 1.21
C GLN A 91 -4.11 13.17 -0.13
N ILE A 92 -3.53 13.68 -1.22
CA ILE A 92 -4.05 13.53 -2.59
C ILE A 92 -4.20 12.05 -2.95
N VAL A 93 -3.18 11.23 -2.64
CA VAL A 93 -3.24 9.80 -2.94
C VAL A 93 -4.30 9.10 -2.09
N LYS A 94 -4.44 9.43 -0.80
CA LYS A 94 -5.51 8.87 0.03
C LYS A 94 -6.89 9.21 -0.52
N GLU A 95 -7.14 10.47 -0.87
CA GLU A 95 -8.41 10.91 -1.45
C GLU A 95 -8.71 10.22 -2.79
N LEU A 96 -7.71 10.11 -3.65
CA LEU A 96 -7.84 9.39 -4.92
C LEU A 96 -8.24 7.92 -4.71
N TYR A 97 -7.57 7.21 -3.81
CA TYR A 97 -7.87 5.79 -3.55
C TYR A 97 -9.15 5.60 -2.75
N GLU A 98 -9.54 6.56 -1.93
CA GLU A 98 -10.85 6.58 -1.30
C GLU A 98 -11.95 6.63 -2.37
N GLN A 99 -11.88 7.60 -3.28
CA GLN A 99 -12.89 7.79 -4.34
C GLN A 99 -12.96 6.62 -5.33
N THR A 100 -11.82 5.97 -5.61
CA THR A 100 -11.74 4.95 -6.66
C THR A 100 -11.83 3.51 -6.14
N HIS A 101 -11.45 3.26 -4.89
CA HIS A 101 -11.35 1.91 -4.33
C HIS A 101 -11.96 1.78 -2.93
N ASN A 102 -12.57 2.83 -2.36
CA ASN A 102 -13.12 2.84 -1.00
C ASN A 102 -12.05 2.39 0.03
N LEU A 103 -10.91 3.06 0.01
CA LEU A 103 -9.70 2.71 0.76
C LEU A 103 -9.96 2.57 2.28
N SER A 104 -10.83 3.40 2.84
CA SER A 104 -11.27 3.36 4.23
C SER A 104 -11.87 2.02 4.63
N ASN A 105 -12.49 1.30 3.69
CA ASN A 105 -13.07 -0.02 3.89
C ASN A 105 -12.12 -1.17 3.51
N ARG A 106 -10.83 -0.92 3.32
CA ARG A 106 -9.85 -1.94 2.91
C ARG A 106 -8.56 -1.81 3.70
N LYS A 107 -7.81 -2.91 3.82
CA LYS A 107 -6.45 -2.84 4.39
C LYS A 107 -5.49 -2.18 3.42
N TYR A 108 -4.66 -1.27 3.91
CA TYR A 108 -3.61 -0.65 3.12
C TYR A 108 -2.41 -0.24 3.97
N ALA A 109 -1.31 -0.03 3.27
CA ALA A 109 -0.13 0.65 3.76
C ALA A 109 0.46 1.51 2.63
N LEU A 110 0.89 2.72 2.96
CA LEU A 110 1.50 3.65 2.03
C LEU A 110 2.81 4.23 2.58
N GLY A 111 3.71 4.58 1.68
CA GLY A 111 4.95 5.29 1.99
C GLY A 111 5.19 6.40 0.97
N VAL A 112 5.59 7.57 1.45
CA VAL A 112 5.95 8.74 0.61
C VAL A 112 7.46 8.83 0.51
N HIS A 113 7.95 8.94 -0.73
CA HIS A 113 9.36 8.88 -1.09
C HIS A 113 9.79 10.15 -1.80
N ILE A 114 11.03 10.56 -1.53
CA ILE A 114 11.70 11.72 -2.13
C ILE A 114 13.14 11.39 -2.60
N ASP A 115 13.45 10.10 -2.77
CA ASP A 115 14.76 9.61 -3.24
C ASP A 115 14.95 9.73 -4.77
N THR A 116 13.96 10.30 -5.46
CA THR A 116 14.03 10.67 -6.87
C THR A 116 13.75 12.15 -7.04
N ASP A 117 13.98 12.71 -8.24
CA ASP A 117 13.66 14.10 -8.55
C ASP A 117 12.17 14.45 -8.28
N GLU A 118 11.29 13.45 -8.34
CA GLU A 118 9.85 13.57 -8.08
C GLU A 118 9.44 13.02 -6.71
N VAL A 119 8.52 13.72 -6.03
CA VAL A 119 7.82 13.16 -4.87
C VAL A 119 6.90 12.05 -5.36
N HIS A 120 6.98 10.87 -4.76
CA HIS A 120 6.12 9.76 -5.15
C HIS A 120 5.62 8.95 -3.96
N VAL A 121 4.42 8.41 -4.10
CA VAL A 121 3.75 7.63 -3.06
C VAL A 121 3.59 6.21 -3.55
N HIS A 122 4.13 5.27 -2.79
CA HIS A 122 3.83 3.87 -2.92
C HIS A 122 2.64 3.50 -2.05
N ILE A 123 1.71 2.74 -2.60
CA ILE A 123 0.58 2.19 -1.86
C ILE A 123 0.40 0.71 -2.16
N VAL A 124 0.28 -0.10 -1.11
CA VAL A 124 -0.17 -1.48 -1.18
C VAL A 124 -1.52 -1.58 -0.49
N TRP A 125 -2.51 -2.11 -1.20
CA TRP A 125 -3.87 -2.23 -0.71
C TRP A 125 -4.46 -3.61 -1.02
N ALA A 126 -5.25 -4.13 -0.09
CA ALA A 126 -5.91 -5.43 -0.22
C ALA A 126 -7.05 -5.36 -1.23
N LEU A 127 -7.16 -6.38 -2.09
CA LEU A 127 -8.30 -6.45 -3.01
C LEU A 127 -9.60 -6.72 -2.27
N LYS A 128 -9.56 -7.45 -1.17
CA LYS A 128 -10.76 -7.74 -0.38
C LYS A 128 -10.99 -6.63 0.63
N ASP A 129 -12.20 -6.10 0.66
CA ASP A 129 -12.66 -5.12 1.63
C ASP A 129 -13.07 -5.79 2.95
N PHE A 130 -13.32 -4.99 3.99
CA PHE A 130 -13.72 -5.52 5.30
C PHE A 130 -15.08 -6.20 5.29
N ASN A 131 -15.91 -5.98 4.27
CA ASN A 131 -17.19 -6.67 4.04
C ASN A 131 -17.02 -7.97 3.23
N GLY A 132 -15.78 -8.29 2.82
CA GLY A 132 -15.45 -9.47 2.05
C GLY A 132 -15.69 -9.36 0.54
N LYS A 133 -16.01 -8.17 0.01
CA LYS A 133 -16.11 -7.90 -1.43
C LYS A 133 -14.73 -7.61 -2.03
N CYS A 134 -14.52 -8.02 -3.27
CA CYS A 134 -13.31 -7.70 -4.03
C CYS A 134 -13.55 -6.46 -4.90
#